data_AF-A0A316V4R5-F1
#
_entry.id   AF-A0A316V4R5-F1
#
_cell.length_a   1.000
_cell.length_b   1.000
_cell.length_c   1.000
_cell.angle_alpha   90.00
_cell.angle_beta   90.00
_cell.angle_gamma   90.00
#
_symmetry.space_group_name_H-M   'P 1'
#
loop_
_entity.id
_entity.type
_entity.pdbx_description
1 polymer ?
#
loop_
_entity_poly.entity_id
_entity_poly.type
_entity_poly.pdbx_seq_one_letter_code
_entity_poly.pdbx_strand_id
1 'polypeptide(L)'
;MASTSQPASSMKPELKSSPSGIPQAPFIEDVEQHLGGADADVTPTLQKFQETMQKYKIMEASTFQRSKSLQEKIPDIEKTLKMVEHLRDLREADQSLTTHFELHDTLYTQATVSPLTHVNLWLGANVMLSYPLDEARDLLQDKLATAKKSQEAAKKDLDFLRDQITVMEVNTARVHNWDVKRRRERRLKEGAEE
;
A
#
# COMPACT_ATOMS: atom_id res chain seq x y z
N MET A 1 34.65 47.32 5.35
CA MET A 1 33.61 46.44 5.91
C MET A 1 32.28 46.89 5.33
N ALA A 2 31.70 46.13 4.40
CA ALA A 2 30.37 46.38 3.88
C ALA A 2 29.68 45.03 3.74
N SER A 3 28.67 44.82 4.57
CA SER A 3 27.89 43.60 4.69
C SER A 3 27.19 43.25 3.39
N THR A 4 27.47 42.07 2.86
CA THR A 4 26.67 41.43 1.82
C THR A 4 25.52 40.68 2.50
N SER A 5 24.34 41.29 2.58
CA SER A 5 23.11 40.60 2.98
C SER A 5 22.50 39.92 1.75
N GLN A 6 22.71 38.60 1.62
CA GLN A 6 21.91 37.78 0.71
C GLN A 6 20.50 37.62 1.29
N PRO A 7 19.44 37.78 0.48
CA PRO A 7 18.08 37.49 0.94
C PRO A 7 17.91 35.98 1.13
N ALA A 8 17.34 35.59 2.27
CA ALA A 8 17.02 34.21 2.60
C ALA A 8 16.15 33.58 1.50
N SER A 9 16.67 32.56 0.85
CA SER A 9 15.93 31.74 -0.11
C SER A 9 14.85 30.96 0.66
N SER A 10 13.59 31.29 0.39
CA SER A 10 12.45 30.49 0.84
C SER A 10 12.47 29.15 0.10
N MET A 11 13.14 28.14 0.67
CA MET A 11 13.08 26.76 0.19
C MET A 11 11.66 26.24 0.41
N LYS A 12 10.84 26.25 -0.65
CA LYS A 12 9.68 25.36 -0.71
C LYS A 12 10.23 23.92 -0.71
N PRO A 13 9.86 23.05 0.24
CA PRO A 13 10.32 21.68 0.21
C PRO A 13 9.77 21.01 -1.06
N GLU A 14 10.65 20.47 -1.91
CA GLU A 14 10.25 19.63 -3.03
C GLU A 14 9.45 18.44 -2.48
N LEU A 15 8.16 18.38 -2.82
CA LEU A 15 7.27 17.30 -2.42
C LEU A 15 7.73 16.02 -3.12
N LYS A 16 8.34 15.09 -2.37
CA LYS A 16 8.81 13.81 -2.90
C LYS A 16 7.62 12.86 -3.00
N SER A 17 7.43 12.18 -4.13
CA SER A 17 6.43 11.10 -4.22
C SER A 17 7.01 9.77 -3.74
N SER A 18 6.17 8.87 -3.24
CA SER A 18 6.61 7.47 -3.05
C SER A 18 7.00 6.84 -4.39
N PRO A 19 7.76 5.73 -4.40
CA PRO A 19 8.08 4.98 -5.63
C PRO A 19 6.84 4.55 -6.44
N SER A 20 5.69 4.45 -5.76
CA SER A 20 4.39 4.10 -6.35
C SER A 20 3.56 5.32 -6.78
N GLY A 21 4.11 6.54 -6.67
CA GLY A 21 3.47 7.78 -7.13
C GLY A 21 2.53 8.43 -6.11
N ILE A 22 2.56 8.03 -4.83
CA ILE A 22 1.72 8.64 -3.80
C ILE A 22 2.33 10.00 -3.42
N PRO A 23 1.56 11.11 -3.47
CA PRO A 23 2.10 12.43 -3.16
C PRO A 23 2.39 12.58 -1.67
N GLN A 24 3.52 13.21 -1.32
CA GLN A 24 3.83 13.58 0.06
C GLN A 24 2.96 14.74 0.53
N ALA A 25 2.54 14.67 1.80
CA ALA A 25 1.83 15.73 2.48
C ALA A 25 2.80 16.87 2.82
N PRO A 26 2.49 18.13 2.47
CA PRO A 26 3.31 19.27 2.86
C PRO A 26 3.20 19.48 4.38
N PHE A 27 4.32 19.53 5.10
CA PHE A 27 4.30 19.95 6.50
C PHE A 27 4.26 21.48 6.60
N ILE A 28 3.41 22.01 7.48
CA ILE A 28 3.21 23.46 7.63
C ILE A 28 3.85 23.92 8.93
N GLU A 29 5.03 24.53 8.81
CA GLU A 29 5.74 25.12 9.94
C GLU A 29 5.07 26.42 10.40
N ASP A 30 4.91 27.38 9.49
CA ASP A 30 4.22 28.64 9.78
C ASP A 30 2.79 28.62 9.23
N VAL A 31 1.84 28.49 10.15
CA VAL A 31 0.40 28.44 9.85
C VAL A 31 -0.10 29.78 9.32
N GLU A 32 0.36 30.89 9.89
CA GLU A 32 -0.10 32.23 9.51
C GLU A 32 0.38 32.58 8.09
N GLN A 33 1.65 32.30 7.79
CA GLN A 33 2.21 32.49 6.46
C GLN A 33 1.50 31.59 5.43
N HIS A 34 1.19 30.35 5.78
CA HIS A 34 0.49 29.42 4.89
C HIS A 34 -0.95 29.86 4.58
N LEU A 35 -1.64 30.46 5.54
CA LEU A 35 -2.99 30.98 5.38
C LEU A 35 -3.05 32.31 4.63
N GLY A 36 -1.92 33.04 4.51
CA GLY A 36 -1.85 34.33 3.83
C GLY A 36 -2.00 35.53 4.76
N GLY A 37 -1.74 35.36 6.07
CA GLY A 37 -1.70 36.44 7.06
C GLY A 37 -2.73 36.29 8.19
N ALA A 38 -2.62 37.17 9.19
CA ALA A 38 -3.40 37.14 10.44
C ALA A 38 -4.92 37.12 10.25
N ASP A 39 -5.46 37.74 9.19
CA ASP A 39 -6.90 37.87 8.96
C ASP A 39 -7.49 36.88 7.95
N ALA A 40 -6.68 35.95 7.44
CA ALA A 40 -7.13 34.99 6.45
C ALA A 40 -8.22 34.03 6.99
N ASP A 41 -9.16 33.64 6.13
CA ASP A 41 -10.15 32.60 6.45
C ASP A 41 -9.49 31.22 6.43
N VAL A 42 -9.66 30.46 7.51
CA VAL A 42 -9.10 29.10 7.64
C VAL A 42 -9.97 28.04 6.97
N THR A 43 -11.24 28.37 6.71
CA THR A 43 -12.26 27.41 6.22
C THR A 43 -11.84 26.73 4.91
N PRO A 44 -11.36 27.44 3.88
CA PRO A 44 -10.95 26.81 2.62
C PRO A 44 -9.75 25.88 2.79
N THR A 45 -8.79 26.25 3.65
CA THR A 45 -7.60 25.45 3.94
C THR A 45 -7.97 24.16 4.69
N LEU A 46 -8.84 24.26 5.69
CA LEU A 46 -9.34 23.09 6.43
C LEU A 46 -10.13 22.14 5.51
N GLN A 47 -10.96 22.67 4.61
CA GLN A 47 -11.67 21.86 3.61
C GLN A 47 -10.69 21.11 2.70
N LYS A 48 -9.67 21.80 2.18
CA LYS A 48 -8.62 21.17 1.36
C LYS A 48 -7.85 20.08 2.11
N PHE A 49 -7.59 20.28 3.40
CA PHE A 49 -6.93 19.25 4.22
C PHE A 49 -7.82 18.05 4.45
N GLN A 50 -9.11 18.25 4.70
CA GLN A 50 -10.08 17.16 4.79
C GLN A 50 -10.16 16.36 3.49
N GLU A 51 -10.24 17.02 2.34
CA GLU A 51 -10.22 16.35 1.02
C GLU A 51 -8.95 15.54 0.82
N THR A 52 -7.78 16.11 1.16
CA THR A 52 -6.49 15.45 0.99
C THR A 52 -6.34 14.25 1.93
N MET A 53 -6.75 14.39 3.18
CA MET A 53 -6.81 13.30 4.15
C MET A 53 -7.75 12.18 3.70
N GLN A 54 -8.90 12.52 3.12
CA GLN A 54 -9.81 11.51 2.58
C GLN A 54 -9.19 10.74 1.41
N LYS A 55 -8.43 11.42 0.53
CA LYS A 55 -7.68 10.76 -0.55
C LYS A 55 -6.66 9.77 0.02
N TYR A 56 -5.89 10.15 1.04
CA TYR A 56 -4.95 9.24 1.69
C TYR A 56 -5.64 8.03 2.32
N LYS A 57 -6.77 8.22 3.01
CA LYS A 57 -7.54 7.12 3.61
C LYS A 57 -8.07 6.13 2.56
N ILE A 58 -8.53 6.61 1.41
CA ILE A 58 -8.96 5.75 0.29
C ILE A 58 -7.77 4.97 -0.28
N MET A 59 -6.62 5.62 -0.47
CA MET A 59 -5.39 4.96 -0.91
C MET A 59 -4.91 3.91 0.10
N GLU A 60 -5.00 4.20 1.40
CA GLU A 60 -4.64 3.27 2.47
C GLU A 60 -5.55 2.05 2.45
N ALA A 61 -6.87 2.23 2.41
CA ALA A 61 -7.83 1.14 2.37
C ALA A 61 -7.63 0.23 1.16
N SER A 62 -7.44 0.80 -0.03
CA SER A 62 -7.20 0.03 -1.25
C SER A 62 -5.85 -0.71 -1.23
N THR A 63 -4.78 -0.07 -0.74
CA THR A 63 -3.45 -0.68 -0.60
C THR A 63 -3.47 -1.79 0.45
N PHE A 64 -4.20 -1.60 1.55
CA PHE A 64 -4.38 -2.59 2.60
C PHE A 64 -5.08 -3.84 2.08
N GLN A 65 -6.18 -3.67 1.34
CA GLN A 65 -6.89 -4.79 0.73
C GLN A 65 -6.00 -5.55 -0.27
N ARG A 66 -5.23 -4.82 -1.09
CA ARG A 66 -4.25 -5.43 -2.02
C ARG A 66 -3.19 -6.24 -1.27
N SER A 67 -2.62 -5.69 -0.20
CA SER A 67 -1.62 -6.37 0.64
C SER A 67 -2.20 -7.64 1.27
N LYS A 68 -3.41 -7.56 1.82
CA LYS A 68 -4.11 -8.71 2.42
C LYS A 68 -4.33 -9.83 1.40
N SER A 69 -4.87 -9.51 0.22
CA SER A 69 -5.08 -10.51 -0.83
C SER A 69 -3.78 -11.15 -1.31
N LEU A 70 -2.66 -10.41 -1.34
CA LEU A 70 -1.35 -10.99 -1.66
C LEU A 70 -0.84 -11.90 -0.53
N GLN A 71 -1.06 -11.51 0.73
CA GLN A 71 -0.69 -12.31 1.90
C GLN A 71 -1.43 -13.65 1.95
N GLU A 72 -2.69 -13.70 1.51
CA GLU A 72 -3.47 -14.93 1.38
C GLU A 72 -3.00 -15.80 0.20
N LYS A 73 -2.70 -15.19 -0.96
CA LYS A 73 -2.34 -15.90 -2.19
C LYS A 73 -0.92 -16.46 -2.22
N ILE A 74 0.04 -15.79 -1.58
CA ILE A 74 1.45 -16.20 -1.61
C ILE A 74 1.62 -17.64 -1.08
N PRO A 75 1.08 -18.02 0.09
CA PRO A 75 1.14 -19.40 0.58
C PRO A 75 0.54 -20.43 -0.38
N ASP A 76 -0.55 -20.07 -1.07
CA ASP A 76 -1.18 -20.98 -2.04
C ASP A 76 -0.27 -21.22 -3.24
N ILE A 77 0.33 -20.16 -3.81
CA ILE A 77 1.32 -20.29 -4.89
C ILE A 77 2.53 -21.12 -4.43
N GLU A 78 3.01 -20.92 -3.20
CA GLU A 78 4.12 -21.71 -2.65
C GLU A 78 3.76 -23.19 -2.49
N LYS A 79 2.55 -23.51 -2.04
CA LYS A 79 2.08 -24.90 -1.95
C LYS A 79 1.95 -25.54 -3.32
N THR A 80 1.38 -24.83 -4.31
CA THR A 80 1.27 -25.33 -5.68
C THR A 80 2.64 -25.56 -6.30
N LEU A 81 3.59 -24.64 -6.13
CA LEU A 81 4.96 -24.79 -6.61
C LEU A 81 5.63 -26.03 -6.00
N LYS A 82 5.53 -26.20 -4.67
CA LYS A 82 6.07 -27.38 -3.98
C LYS A 82 5.48 -28.69 -4.51
N MET A 83 4.18 -28.72 -4.83
CA MET A 83 3.55 -29.91 -5.42
C MET A 83 4.09 -30.19 -6.83
N VAL A 84 4.27 -29.17 -7.66
CA VAL A 84 4.85 -29.32 -9.00
C VAL A 84 6.29 -29.84 -8.92
N GLU A 85 7.11 -29.31 -8.00
CA GLU A 85 8.46 -29.80 -7.75
C GLU A 85 8.44 -31.25 -7.27
N HIS A 86 7.55 -31.60 -6.34
CA HIS A 86 7.39 -32.98 -5.88
C HIS A 86 7.02 -33.96 -7.01
N LEU A 87 6.07 -33.58 -7.88
CA LEU A 87 5.68 -34.39 -9.04
C LEU A 87 6.83 -34.55 -10.05
N ARG A 88 7.67 -33.52 -10.20
CA ARG A 88 8.88 -33.59 -11.02
C ARG A 88 9.91 -34.55 -10.44
N ASP A 89 10.16 -34.50 -9.14
CA ASP A 89 11.11 -35.39 -8.49
C ASP A 89 10.64 -36.87 -8.56
N LEU A 90 9.32 -37.12 -8.41
CA LEU A 90 8.73 -38.44 -8.62
C LEU A 90 8.88 -38.93 -10.06
N ARG A 91 8.75 -38.03 -11.05
CA ARG A 91 9.01 -38.35 -12.46
C ARG A 91 10.46 -38.77 -12.69
N GLU A 92 11.42 -38.07 -12.09
CA GLU A 92 12.84 -38.39 -12.21
C GLU A 92 13.22 -39.71 -11.52
N ALA A 93 12.54 -40.03 -10.42
CA ALA A 93 12.71 -41.29 -9.70
C ALA A 93 11.90 -42.47 -10.29
N ASP A 94 11.08 -42.24 -11.31
CA ASP A 94 10.11 -43.20 -11.87
C ASP A 94 9.19 -43.83 -10.79
N GLN A 95 8.74 -43.00 -9.84
CA GLN A 95 7.92 -43.41 -8.71
C GLN A 95 6.47 -42.94 -8.84
N SER A 96 5.53 -43.81 -8.46
CA SER A 96 4.11 -43.47 -8.39
C SER A 96 3.74 -42.78 -7.06
N LEU A 97 2.77 -41.89 -7.11
CA LEU A 97 2.20 -41.19 -5.95
C LEU A 97 0.89 -41.85 -5.52
N THR A 98 0.87 -42.46 -4.34
CA THR A 98 -0.38 -42.89 -3.71
C THR A 98 -0.91 -41.77 -2.83
N THR A 99 -2.10 -41.25 -3.15
CA THR A 99 -2.72 -40.14 -2.43
C THR A 99 -4.23 -40.31 -2.30
N HIS A 100 -4.84 -39.56 -1.39
CA HIS A 100 -6.29 -39.46 -1.29
C HIS A 100 -6.74 -38.24 -2.08
N PHE A 101 -7.50 -38.46 -3.16
CA PHE A 101 -8.03 -37.40 -4.01
C PHE A 101 -9.48 -37.07 -3.62
N GLU A 102 -9.78 -35.78 -3.57
CA GLU A 102 -11.10 -35.25 -3.22
C GLU A 102 -12.05 -35.33 -4.42
N LEU A 103 -13.13 -36.11 -4.30
CA LEU A 103 -14.18 -36.21 -5.32
C LEU A 103 -15.27 -35.16 -5.12
N HIS A 104 -15.54 -34.84 -3.86
CA HIS A 104 -16.49 -33.84 -3.40
C HIS A 104 -16.07 -33.39 -1.99
N ASP A 105 -16.57 -32.25 -1.52
CA ASP A 105 -16.41 -31.77 -0.14
C ASP A 105 -16.60 -32.93 0.85
N THR A 106 -15.57 -33.23 1.62
CA THR A 106 -15.49 -34.31 2.64
C THR A 106 -15.51 -35.76 2.10
N LEU A 107 -15.54 -35.97 0.78
CA LEU A 107 -15.50 -37.28 0.13
C LEU A 107 -14.16 -37.48 -0.60
N TYR A 108 -13.35 -38.40 -0.06
CA TYR A 108 -12.04 -38.73 -0.61
C TYR A 108 -11.97 -40.19 -1.07
N THR A 109 -11.18 -40.44 -2.11
CA THR A 109 -10.84 -41.80 -2.56
C THR A 109 -9.33 -41.97 -2.69
N GLN A 110 -8.83 -43.17 -2.45
CA GLN A 110 -7.42 -43.48 -2.66
C GLN A 110 -7.14 -43.69 -4.15
N ALA A 111 -6.12 -43.01 -4.66
CA ALA A 111 -5.66 -43.12 -6.04
C ALA A 111 -4.15 -43.30 -6.09
N THR A 112 -3.68 -44.09 -7.07
CA THR A 112 -2.25 -44.20 -7.39
C THR A 112 -2.03 -43.50 -8.73
N VAL A 113 -1.18 -42.47 -8.72
CA VAL A 113 -0.86 -41.64 -9.88
C VAL A 113 0.51 -42.04 -10.40
N SER A 114 0.57 -42.49 -11.65
CA SER A 114 1.85 -42.77 -12.33
C SER A 114 2.64 -41.47 -12.56
N PRO A 115 3.97 -41.55 -12.75
CA PRO A 115 4.80 -40.40 -13.13
C PRO A 115 4.16 -39.53 -14.22
N LEU A 116 3.95 -38.25 -13.93
CA LEU A 116 3.32 -37.29 -14.83
C LEU A 116 4.37 -36.49 -15.60
N THR A 117 4.01 -36.04 -16.79
CA THR A 117 4.82 -35.11 -17.59
C THR A 117 4.25 -33.69 -17.61
N HIS A 118 2.94 -33.57 -17.41
CA HIS A 118 2.20 -32.32 -17.49
C HIS A 118 1.28 -32.14 -16.28
N VAL A 119 0.98 -30.88 -15.97
CA VAL A 119 0.02 -30.46 -14.94
C VAL A 119 -0.95 -29.45 -15.52
N ASN A 120 -2.19 -29.45 -15.03
CA ASN A 120 -3.20 -28.47 -15.42
C ASN A 120 -3.23 -27.35 -14.38
N LEU A 121 -3.00 -26.11 -14.82
CA LEU A 121 -3.03 -24.92 -13.97
C LEU A 121 -4.26 -24.07 -14.28
N TRP A 122 -4.98 -23.66 -13.24
CA TRP A 122 -6.09 -22.72 -13.35
C TRP A 122 -5.58 -21.28 -13.33
N LEU A 123 -5.77 -20.56 -14.44
CA LEU A 123 -5.25 -19.19 -14.61
C LEU A 123 -6.28 -18.11 -14.25
N GLY A 124 -7.50 -18.51 -13.91
CA GLY A 124 -8.63 -17.62 -13.69
C GLY A 124 -9.49 -17.44 -14.94
N ALA A 125 -10.56 -16.64 -14.82
CA ALA A 125 -11.49 -16.35 -15.91
C ALA A 125 -12.04 -17.60 -16.65
N ASN A 126 -12.25 -18.71 -15.92
CA ASN A 126 -12.69 -20.01 -16.46
C ASN A 126 -11.69 -20.64 -17.45
N VAL A 127 -10.40 -20.31 -17.35
CA VAL A 127 -9.34 -20.86 -18.19
C VAL A 127 -8.41 -21.74 -17.38
N MET A 128 -8.24 -22.97 -17.86
CA MET A 128 -7.26 -23.94 -17.39
C MET A 128 -6.38 -24.37 -18.56
N LEU A 129 -5.06 -24.40 -18.36
CA LEU A 129 -4.10 -24.81 -19.39
C LEU A 129 -3.19 -25.91 -18.86
N SER A 130 -2.83 -26.84 -19.74
CA SER A 130 -1.85 -27.88 -19.49
C SER A 130 -0.45 -27.34 -19.75
N TYR A 131 0.47 -27.56 -18.81
CA TYR A 131 1.88 -27.18 -18.89
C TYR A 131 2.77 -28.38 -18.59
N PRO A 132 3.90 -28.55 -19.30
CA PRO A 132 4.98 -29.41 -18.84
C PRO A 132 5.41 -29.04 -17.42
N LEU A 133 5.83 -30.01 -16.62
CA LEU A 133 6.22 -29.79 -15.21
C LEU A 133 7.29 -28.69 -15.06
N ASP A 134 8.27 -28.66 -15.96
CA ASP A 134 9.38 -27.71 -15.90
C ASP A 134 8.90 -26.28 -16.23
N GLU A 135 8.04 -26.10 -17.24
CA GLU A 135 7.43 -24.81 -17.56
C GLU A 135 6.46 -24.33 -16.46
N ALA A 136 5.69 -25.25 -15.87
CA ALA A 136 4.79 -24.96 -14.77
C ALA A 136 5.55 -24.45 -13.54
N ARG A 137 6.70 -25.06 -13.24
CA ARG A 137 7.59 -24.64 -12.16
C ARG A 137 8.09 -23.22 -12.39
N ASP A 138 8.64 -22.94 -13.56
CA ASP A 138 9.20 -21.63 -13.89
C ASP A 138 8.11 -20.54 -13.86
N LEU A 139 6.93 -20.83 -14.42
CA LEU A 139 5.77 -19.95 -14.36
C LEU A 139 5.36 -19.62 -12.91
N LEU A 140 5.25 -20.63 -12.05
CA LEU A 140 4.88 -20.45 -10.65
C LEU A 140 5.97 -19.72 -9.86
N GLN A 141 7.24 -19.95 -10.16
CA GLN A 141 8.38 -19.27 -9.54
C GLN A 141 8.40 -17.78 -9.88
N ASP A 142 8.19 -17.42 -11.14
CA ASP A 142 8.08 -16.02 -11.58
C ASP A 142 6.86 -15.32 -10.98
N LYS A 143 5.71 -16.01 -10.92
CA LYS A 143 4.50 -15.50 -10.27
C LYS A 143 4.72 -15.27 -8.78
N LEU A 144 5.40 -16.20 -8.10
CA LEU A 144 5.73 -16.08 -6.68
C LEU A 144 6.66 -14.89 -6.42
N ALA A 145 7.72 -14.74 -7.23
CA ALA A 145 8.65 -13.63 -7.12
C ALA A 145 7.94 -12.28 -7.32
N THR A 146 7.08 -12.19 -8.33
CA THR A 146 6.27 -10.99 -8.61
C THR A 146 5.29 -10.69 -7.47
N ALA A 147 4.62 -11.70 -6.94
CA ALA A 147 3.68 -11.55 -5.83
C ALA A 147 4.39 -11.06 -4.55
N LYS A 148 5.55 -11.63 -4.21
CA LYS A 148 6.38 -11.21 -3.07
C LYS A 148 6.85 -9.76 -3.22
N LYS A 149 7.37 -9.40 -4.39
CA LYS A 149 7.79 -8.02 -4.70
C LYS A 149 6.63 -7.03 -4.57
N SER A 150 5.46 -7.39 -5.11
CA SER A 150 4.24 -6.58 -5.02
C SER A 150 3.76 -6.42 -3.57
N GLN A 151 3.86 -7.49 -2.76
CA GLN A 151 3.51 -7.45 -1.34
C GLN A 151 4.44 -6.51 -0.57
N GLU A 152 5.75 -6.57 -0.82
CA GLU A 152 6.71 -5.69 -0.17
C GLU A 152 6.48 -4.22 -0.56
N ALA A 153 6.23 -3.94 -1.84
CA ALA A 153 5.88 -2.60 -2.31
C ALA A 153 4.60 -2.08 -1.63
N ALA A 154 3.55 -2.91 -1.53
CA ALA A 154 2.32 -2.53 -0.86
C ALA A 154 2.52 -2.25 0.64
N LYS A 155 3.40 -2.98 1.33
CA LYS A 155 3.75 -2.69 2.73
C LYS A 155 4.44 -1.33 2.88
N LYS A 156 5.42 -1.04 2.01
CA LYS A 156 6.11 0.26 2.00
C LYS A 156 5.15 1.42 1.72
N ASP A 157 4.22 1.22 0.79
CA ASP A 157 3.17 2.21 0.49
C ASP A 157 2.25 2.45 1.69
N LEU A 158 1.87 1.40 2.43
CA LEU A 158 1.07 1.52 3.65
C LEU A 158 1.78 2.32 4.73
N ASP A 159 3.07 2.05 4.96
CA ASP A 159 3.85 2.79 5.94
C ASP A 159 3.98 4.26 5.53
N PHE A 160 4.25 4.54 4.26
CA PHE A 160 4.28 5.90 3.73
C PHE A 160 2.93 6.63 3.89
N LEU A 161 1.81 5.95 3.62
CA LEU A 161 0.46 6.52 3.75
C LEU A 161 0.12 6.84 5.21
N ARG A 162 0.51 5.99 6.16
CA ARG A 162 0.37 6.27 7.59
C ARG A 162 1.07 7.56 7.98
N ASP A 163 2.32 7.72 7.54
CA ASP A 163 3.09 8.96 7.79
C ASP A 163 2.38 10.18 7.19
N GLN A 164 1.86 10.08 5.96
CA GLN A 164 1.15 11.19 5.32
C GLN A 164 -0.15 11.55 6.05
N ILE A 165 -0.89 10.56 6.52
CA ILE A 165 -2.10 10.77 7.32
C ILE A 165 -1.74 11.50 8.61
N THR A 166 -0.71 11.05 9.33
CA THR A 166 -0.24 11.72 10.55
C THR A 166 0.17 13.16 10.30
N VAL A 167 0.92 13.44 9.23
CA VAL A 167 1.29 14.83 8.86
C VAL A 167 0.06 15.68 8.62
N MET A 168 -0.93 15.17 7.89
CA MET A 168 -2.18 15.89 7.62
C MET A 168 -3.02 16.13 8.88
N GLU A 169 -3.05 15.17 9.81
CA GLU A 169 -3.72 15.31 11.10
C GLU A 169 -3.08 16.41 11.94
N VAL A 170 -1.74 16.42 12.03
CA VAL A 170 -0.99 17.47 12.72
C VAL A 170 -1.22 18.83 12.07
N ASN A 171 -1.16 18.94 10.75
CA ASN A 171 -1.43 20.19 10.04
C ASN A 171 -2.85 20.71 10.32
N THR A 172 -3.85 19.82 10.30
CA THR A 172 -5.25 20.17 10.59
C THR A 172 -5.39 20.68 12.02
N ALA A 173 -4.78 20.00 12.99
CA ALA A 173 -4.78 20.43 14.39
C ALA A 173 -4.08 21.78 14.58
N ARG A 174 -2.95 22.03 13.91
CA ARG A 174 -2.22 23.30 13.96
C ARG A 174 -3.07 24.47 13.44
N VAL A 175 -3.72 24.30 12.29
CA VAL A 175 -4.62 25.32 11.71
C VAL A 175 -5.80 25.59 12.63
N HIS A 176 -6.43 24.54 13.17
CA HIS A 176 -7.54 24.68 14.10
C HIS A 176 -7.13 25.41 15.39
N ASN A 177 -6.00 25.02 15.99
CA ASN A 177 -5.49 25.63 17.22
C ASN A 177 -5.12 27.11 17.00
N TRP A 178 -4.52 27.44 15.86
CA TRP A 178 -4.22 28.82 15.49
C TRP A 178 -5.51 29.66 15.36
N ASP A 179 -6.54 29.14 14.68
CA ASP A 179 -7.81 29.85 14.53
C ASP A 179 -8.54 30.07 15.87
N VAL A 180 -8.55 29.05 16.74
CA VAL A 180 -9.11 29.17 18.10
C VAL A 180 -8.37 30.23 18.92
N LYS A 181 -7.03 30.24 18.87
CA LYS A 181 -6.21 31.25 19.56
C LYS A 181 -6.54 32.65 19.06
N ARG A 182 -6.56 32.85 17.74
CA ARG A 182 -6.91 34.13 17.10
C ARG A 182 -8.30 34.62 17.50
N ARG A 183 -9.33 33.76 17.43
CA ARG A 183 -10.71 34.11 17.83
C ARG A 183 -10.81 34.48 19.31
N ARG A 184 -10.04 33.82 20.17
CA ARG A 184 -9.98 34.16 21.60
C ARG A 184 -9.34 35.53 21.81
N GLU A 185 -8.22 35.82 21.16
CA GLU A 185 -7.53 37.11 21.26
C GLU A 185 -8.39 38.27 20.74
N ARG A 186 -9.13 38.06 19.64
CA ARG A 186 -10.06 39.06 19.10
C ARG A 186 -11.17 39.42 20.09
N ARG A 187 -11.83 38.42 20.69
CA ARG A 187 -12.87 38.64 21.72
C ARG A 187 -12.34 39.37 22.97
N LEU A 188 -11.09 39.11 23.35
CA LEU A 188 -10.46 39.79 24.49
C LEU A 188 -10.12 41.25 24.19
N LYS A 189 -9.75 41.58 22.96
CA LYS A 189 -9.53 42.97 22.53
C LYS A 189 -10.84 43.74 22.44
N GLU A 190 -11.87 43.15 21.83
CA GLU A 190 -13.20 43.75 21.72
C GLU A 190 -13.81 44.05 23.10
N GLY A 191 -13.68 43.12 24.07
CA GLY A 191 -14.16 43.35 25.45
C GLY A 191 -13.27 44.23 26.34
N ALA A 192 -12.11 44.71 25.84
CA ALA A 192 -11.25 45.66 26.53
C ALA A 192 -11.40 47.09 26.00
N GLU A 193 -12.09 47.26 24.87
CA GLU A 193 -12.40 48.55 24.24
C GLU A 193 -13.82 49.05 24.59
N GLU A 194 -14.66 48.19 25.20
CA GLU A 194 -15.94 48.53 25.87
C GLU A 194 -15.73 48.87 27.35
#